data_AF-A0A2D1QTX4-F1
#
_entry.id   AF-A0A2D1QTX4-F1
#
_cell.length_a   1.000
_cell.length_b   1.000
_cell.length_c   1.000
_cell.angle_alpha   90.00
_cell.angle_beta   90.00
_cell.angle_gamma   90.00
#
_symmetry.space_group_name_H-M   'P 1'
#
loop_
_entity.id
_entity.type
_entity.pdbx_description
1 polymer ?
#
loop_
_entity_poly.entity_id
_entity_poly.type
_entity_poly.pdbx_seq_one_letter_code
_entity_poly.pdbx_strand_id
1 'polypeptide(L)'
;PEHTLEAKAYAYALGADYLEQDIVLTKDNIPVIMHDPEIDTTTNVAQLFPNRARENGRYYATDFTLTELKSLSLSERFDPENKKPIYPNRFPLNEYNFKIPTLEEEIQFIQGLNKSTGKNVGIYPEIKKPFWHKQQGKDISKIVIEILNKYGYKSKEDKIYLQTFDFDELKRIRKELGYQGKLIMLVGENDWNEAPTDYEYIKSEEGIAEVAQYSDGIGP
;
A
#
# COMPACT_ATOMS: atom_id res chain seq x y z
N PRO A 1 -2.26 6.52 -14.07
CA PRO A 1 -3.02 5.90 -12.95
C PRO A 1 -2.10 5.59 -11.77
N GLU A 2 -2.58 5.76 -10.54
CA GLU A 2 -1.83 5.46 -9.32
C GLU A 2 -1.28 4.02 -9.33
N HIS A 3 -0.11 3.83 -8.71
CA HIS A 3 0.53 2.52 -8.46
C HIS A 3 0.86 1.60 -9.65
N THR A 4 0.56 2.00 -10.88
CA THR A 4 1.03 1.30 -12.09
C THR A 4 2.55 1.31 -12.18
N LEU A 5 3.16 0.25 -12.73
CA LEU A 5 4.60 0.23 -12.99
C LEU A 5 5.02 1.37 -13.93
N GLU A 6 4.14 1.79 -14.84
CA GLU A 6 4.33 2.94 -15.71
C GLU A 6 4.42 4.25 -14.92
N ALA A 7 3.55 4.45 -13.92
CA ALA A 7 3.65 5.60 -13.03
C ALA A 7 4.94 5.56 -12.18
N LYS A 8 5.33 4.38 -11.70
CA LYS A 8 6.60 4.17 -10.98
C LYS A 8 7.80 4.49 -11.88
N ALA A 9 7.79 4.05 -13.13
CA ALA A 9 8.82 4.37 -14.13
C ALA A 9 8.95 5.88 -14.36
N TYR A 10 7.81 6.56 -14.49
CA TYR A 10 7.77 8.00 -14.70
C TYR A 10 8.33 8.76 -13.48
N ALA A 11 7.89 8.42 -12.27
CA ALA A 11 8.42 9.02 -11.04
C ALA A 11 9.92 8.77 -10.85
N TYR A 12 10.40 7.58 -11.18
CA TYR A 12 11.82 7.24 -11.19
C TYR A 12 12.63 8.12 -12.16
N ALA A 13 12.09 8.32 -13.37
CA ALA A 13 12.71 9.14 -14.41
C ALA A 13 12.76 10.62 -14.00
N LEU A 14 11.72 11.12 -13.32
CA LEU A 14 11.67 12.47 -12.75
C LEU A 14 12.65 12.69 -11.59
N GLY A 15 13.25 11.62 -11.05
CA GLY A 15 14.30 11.72 -10.04
C GLY A 15 13.82 11.59 -8.59
N ALA A 16 12.68 10.94 -8.36
CA ALA A 16 12.25 10.61 -6.99
C ALA A 16 13.31 9.78 -6.25
N ASP A 17 13.62 10.15 -5.01
CA ASP A 17 14.54 9.40 -4.13
C ASP A 17 13.93 8.10 -3.61
N TYR A 18 12.61 8.08 -3.46
CA TYR A 18 11.80 6.97 -2.98
C TYR A 18 10.53 6.84 -3.83
N LEU A 19 10.09 5.60 -4.02
CA LEU A 19 8.81 5.27 -4.63
C LEU A 19 7.94 4.58 -3.58
N GLU A 20 6.71 5.06 -3.39
CA GLU A 20 5.77 4.60 -2.37
C GLU A 20 4.93 3.41 -2.87
N GLN A 21 4.51 2.54 -1.94
CA GLN A 21 3.66 1.38 -2.21
C GLN A 21 2.56 1.25 -1.16
N ASP A 22 1.29 1.33 -1.55
CA ASP A 22 0.20 0.95 -0.68
C ASP A 22 -0.07 -0.55 -0.80
N ILE A 23 0.00 -1.29 0.30
CA ILE A 23 -0.06 -2.76 0.25
C ILE A 23 -1.34 -3.29 0.90
N VAL A 24 -2.05 -4.13 0.14
CA VAL A 24 -3.18 -4.96 0.62
C VAL A 24 -2.96 -6.43 0.23
N LEU A 25 -3.72 -7.34 0.84
CA LEU A 25 -3.62 -8.77 0.52
C LEU A 25 -4.73 -9.26 -0.41
N THR A 26 -4.36 -10.13 -1.33
CA THR A 26 -5.31 -10.97 -2.07
C THR A 26 -5.89 -12.09 -1.20
N LYS A 27 -6.90 -12.80 -1.71
CA LYS A 27 -7.48 -14.01 -1.11
C LYS A 27 -6.44 -15.07 -0.78
N ASP A 28 -5.51 -15.30 -1.69
CA ASP A 28 -4.40 -16.26 -1.61
C ASP A 28 -3.14 -15.70 -0.92
N ASN A 29 -3.28 -14.63 -0.14
CA ASN A 29 -2.23 -14.03 0.71
C ASN A 29 -1.02 -13.47 -0.07
N ILE A 30 -1.23 -13.03 -1.31
CA ILE A 30 -0.22 -12.33 -2.07
C ILE A 30 -0.38 -10.81 -1.83
N PRO A 31 0.69 -10.10 -1.43
CA PRO A 31 0.64 -8.64 -1.33
C PRO A 31 0.61 -7.98 -2.71
N VAL A 32 -0.38 -7.13 -2.92
CA VAL A 32 -0.56 -6.33 -4.15
C VAL A 32 -0.55 -4.85 -3.83
N ILE A 33 -0.16 -4.05 -4.82
CA ILE A 33 -0.05 -2.60 -4.66
C ILE A 33 -1.37 -1.93 -5.04
N MET A 34 -2.14 -1.52 -4.03
CA MET A 34 -3.44 -0.87 -4.13
C MET A 34 -3.64 0.05 -2.92
N HIS A 35 -4.11 1.27 -3.16
CA HIS A 35 -4.35 2.27 -2.10
C HIS A 35 -5.38 1.80 -1.07
N ASP A 36 -6.46 1.17 -1.51
CA ASP A 36 -7.57 0.75 -0.66
C ASP A 36 -7.74 -0.78 -0.72
N PRO A 37 -8.24 -1.43 0.36
CA PRO A 37 -8.72 -2.80 0.26
C PRO A 37 -9.85 -2.95 -0.76
N GLU A 38 -10.69 -1.91 -0.91
CA GLU A 38 -11.68 -1.81 -1.96
C GLU A 38 -11.05 -1.53 -3.33
N ILE A 39 -11.50 -2.25 -4.37
CA ILE A 39 -10.88 -2.21 -5.70
C ILE A 39 -11.83 -1.69 -6.80
N ASP A 40 -13.02 -1.21 -6.42
CA ASP A 40 -14.11 -0.84 -7.34
C ASP A 40 -14.10 0.62 -7.82
N THR A 41 -13.17 1.43 -7.32
CA THR A 41 -12.99 2.84 -7.72
C THR A 41 -11.77 3.06 -8.64
N THR A 42 -10.97 2.02 -8.84
CA THR A 42 -9.75 2.06 -9.65
C THR A 42 -9.66 0.91 -10.66
N THR A 43 -10.59 -0.04 -10.64
CA THR A 43 -10.60 -1.18 -11.57
C THR A 43 -11.96 -1.42 -12.23
N ASN A 44 -11.98 -2.26 -13.27
CA ASN A 44 -13.20 -2.75 -13.90
C ASN A 44 -13.82 -3.98 -13.20
N VAL A 45 -13.53 -4.22 -11.91
CA VAL A 45 -14.02 -5.42 -11.17
C VAL A 45 -15.54 -5.63 -11.27
N ALA A 46 -16.34 -4.56 -11.19
CA ALA A 46 -17.79 -4.66 -11.23
C ALA A 46 -18.34 -5.11 -12.60
N GLN A 47 -17.56 -4.91 -13.68
CA GLN A 47 -17.90 -5.40 -15.02
C GLN A 47 -17.55 -6.88 -15.17
N LEU A 48 -16.36 -7.28 -14.70
CA LEU A 48 -15.86 -8.65 -14.87
C LEU A 48 -16.42 -9.64 -13.85
N PHE A 49 -16.76 -9.17 -12.64
CA PHE A 49 -17.22 -9.98 -11.53
C PHE A 49 -18.47 -9.41 -10.85
N PRO A 50 -19.56 -9.10 -11.57
CA PRO A 50 -20.71 -8.32 -11.06
C PRO A 50 -21.41 -8.90 -9.81
N ASN A 51 -21.26 -10.20 -9.55
CA ASN A 51 -21.90 -10.91 -8.44
C ASN A 51 -20.96 -11.16 -7.25
N ARG A 52 -19.83 -10.46 -7.19
CA ARG A 52 -18.77 -10.67 -6.18
C ARG A 52 -18.62 -9.53 -5.18
N ALA A 53 -19.50 -8.53 -5.23
CA ALA A 53 -19.60 -7.51 -4.18
C ALA A 53 -20.04 -8.13 -2.85
N ARG A 54 -19.56 -7.57 -1.74
CA ARG A 54 -20.10 -7.86 -0.40
C ARG A 54 -21.45 -7.17 -0.20
N GLU A 55 -22.11 -7.43 0.93
CA GLU A 55 -23.44 -6.88 1.26
C GLU A 55 -23.50 -5.35 1.21
N ASN A 56 -22.39 -4.66 1.44
CA ASN A 56 -22.27 -3.21 1.33
C ASN A 56 -22.10 -2.70 -0.12
N GLY A 57 -22.17 -3.58 -1.12
CA GLY A 57 -22.02 -3.25 -2.53
C GLY A 57 -20.58 -3.03 -3.00
N ARG A 58 -19.58 -3.26 -2.14
CA ARG A 58 -18.16 -3.01 -2.43
C ARG A 58 -17.39 -4.28 -2.76
N TYR A 59 -16.30 -4.13 -3.49
CA TYR A 59 -15.42 -5.22 -3.92
C TYR A 59 -14.07 -5.15 -3.20
N TYR A 60 -13.65 -6.22 -2.52
CA TYR A 60 -12.43 -6.23 -1.71
C TYR A 60 -11.35 -7.12 -2.32
N ALA A 61 -10.10 -6.65 -2.37
CA ALA A 61 -8.94 -7.42 -2.86
C ALA A 61 -8.81 -8.79 -2.18
N THR A 62 -9.13 -8.87 -0.88
CA THR A 62 -9.07 -10.11 -0.09
C THR A 62 -10.05 -11.19 -0.54
N ASP A 63 -11.04 -10.85 -1.39
CA ASP A 63 -12.01 -11.80 -1.90
C ASP A 63 -11.58 -12.42 -3.24
N PHE A 64 -10.53 -11.90 -3.87
CA PHE A 64 -10.04 -12.34 -5.18
C PHE A 64 -8.62 -12.92 -5.08
N THR A 65 -8.36 -13.99 -5.82
CA THR A 65 -7.01 -14.52 -6.01
C THR A 65 -6.15 -13.56 -6.82
N LEU A 66 -4.83 -13.69 -6.74
CA LEU A 66 -3.93 -12.91 -7.59
C LEU A 66 -4.28 -13.06 -9.07
N THR A 67 -4.57 -14.27 -9.53
CA THR A 67 -4.94 -14.54 -10.92
C THR A 67 -6.18 -13.76 -11.34
N GLU A 68 -7.22 -13.72 -10.49
CA GLU A 68 -8.43 -12.91 -10.74
C GLU A 68 -8.07 -11.42 -10.79
N LEU A 69 -7.28 -10.91 -9.84
CA LEU A 69 -6.88 -9.49 -9.83
C LEU A 69 -6.05 -9.11 -11.06
N LYS A 70 -5.17 -9.99 -11.55
CA LYS A 70 -4.37 -9.77 -12.77
C LYS A 70 -5.22 -9.74 -14.04
N SER A 71 -6.43 -10.31 -14.02
CA SER A 71 -7.37 -10.21 -15.13
C SER A 71 -8.01 -8.82 -15.26
N LEU A 72 -8.06 -8.06 -14.16
CA LEU A 72 -8.62 -6.72 -14.13
C LEU A 72 -7.77 -5.72 -14.94
N SER A 73 -8.41 -4.63 -15.35
CA SER A 73 -7.75 -3.44 -15.86
C SER A 73 -7.77 -2.37 -14.77
N LEU A 74 -6.58 -1.90 -14.39
CA LEU A 74 -6.40 -0.77 -13.48
C LEU A 74 -6.59 0.53 -14.27
N SER A 75 -7.14 1.56 -13.63
CA SER A 75 -7.51 2.83 -14.23
C SER A 75 -7.26 3.98 -13.26
N GLU A 76 -7.34 5.22 -13.75
CA GLU A 76 -7.37 6.39 -12.85
C GLU A 76 -8.63 6.33 -11.97
N ARG A 77 -8.55 6.93 -10.78
CA ARG A 77 -9.66 6.86 -9.82
C ARG A 77 -10.93 7.50 -10.39
N PHE A 78 -12.05 6.78 -10.26
CA PHE A 78 -13.35 7.19 -10.78
C PHE A 78 -14.45 7.00 -9.74
N ASP A 79 -15.54 7.75 -9.91
CA ASP A 79 -16.76 7.59 -9.14
C ASP A 79 -17.53 6.35 -9.66
N PRO A 80 -17.77 5.33 -8.81
CA PRO A 80 -18.38 4.08 -9.27
C PRO A 80 -19.85 4.23 -9.67
N GLU A 81 -20.55 5.29 -9.27
CA GLU A 81 -21.96 5.53 -9.61
C GLU A 81 -22.08 6.20 -10.97
N ASN A 82 -21.37 7.30 -11.19
CA ASN A 82 -21.50 8.11 -12.41
C ASN A 82 -20.38 7.86 -13.45
N LYS A 83 -19.39 7.03 -13.12
CA LYS A 83 -18.26 6.62 -13.97
C LYS A 83 -17.37 7.77 -14.45
N LYS A 84 -17.39 8.92 -13.77
CA LYS A 84 -16.53 10.06 -14.08
C LYS A 84 -15.20 9.99 -13.33
N PRO A 85 -14.11 10.53 -13.90
CA PRO A 85 -12.85 10.63 -13.18
C PRO A 85 -12.99 11.56 -11.98
N ILE A 86 -12.41 11.18 -10.84
CA ILE A 86 -12.32 12.06 -9.67
C ILE A 86 -11.39 13.25 -9.96
N TYR A 87 -10.33 13.01 -10.73
CA TYR A 87 -9.36 14.02 -11.13
C TYR A 87 -9.32 14.19 -12.66
N PRO A 88 -10.17 15.05 -13.25
CA PRO A 88 -10.36 15.11 -14.70
C PRO A 88 -9.13 15.55 -15.50
N ASN A 89 -8.14 16.16 -14.85
CA ASN A 89 -6.89 16.61 -15.48
C ASN A 89 -5.74 15.60 -15.35
N ARG A 90 -5.96 14.44 -14.74
CA ARG A 90 -4.97 13.35 -14.66
C ARG A 90 -5.07 12.43 -15.89
N PHE A 91 -4.45 11.26 -15.82
CA PHE A 91 -4.49 10.28 -16.90
C PHE A 91 -5.95 9.93 -17.25
N PRO A 92 -6.35 9.94 -18.53
CA PRO A 92 -7.75 9.75 -18.91
C PRO A 92 -8.25 8.34 -18.57
N LEU A 93 -9.54 8.23 -18.21
CA LEU A 93 -10.21 6.93 -18.17
C LEU A 93 -10.30 6.39 -19.60
N ASN A 94 -9.54 5.35 -19.89
CA ASN A 94 -9.49 4.69 -21.20
C ASN A 94 -9.37 3.18 -21.03
N GLU A 95 -9.58 2.43 -22.11
CA GLU A 95 -9.45 0.96 -22.12
C GLU A 95 -7.99 0.48 -22.17
N TYR A 96 -7.05 1.27 -21.64
CA TYR A 96 -5.66 0.82 -21.53
C TYR A 96 -5.55 -0.22 -20.42
N ASN A 97 -4.88 -1.33 -20.71
CA ASN A 97 -4.85 -2.50 -19.84
C ASN A 97 -3.72 -2.43 -18.80
N PHE A 98 -3.72 -1.39 -17.97
CA PHE A 98 -2.80 -1.35 -16.82
C PHE A 98 -3.07 -2.48 -15.84
N LYS A 99 -2.03 -2.94 -15.14
CA LYS A 99 -2.09 -4.08 -14.25
C LYS A 99 -1.74 -3.71 -12.82
N ILE A 100 -2.44 -4.34 -11.88
CA ILE A 100 -2.14 -4.29 -10.45
C ILE A 100 -0.81 -5.02 -10.22
N PRO A 101 0.25 -4.38 -9.74
CA PRO A 101 1.50 -5.06 -9.43
C PRO A 101 1.41 -5.81 -8.09
N THR A 102 2.18 -6.89 -7.94
CA THR A 102 2.51 -7.43 -6.62
C THR A 102 3.63 -6.63 -5.99
N LEU A 103 3.77 -6.73 -4.66
CA LEU A 103 4.92 -6.13 -3.97
C LEU A 103 6.26 -6.66 -4.52
N GLU A 104 6.34 -7.96 -4.82
CA GLU A 104 7.56 -8.56 -5.37
C GLU A 104 7.88 -8.03 -6.76
N GLU A 105 6.89 -7.93 -7.64
CA GLU A 105 7.07 -7.39 -8.99
C GLU A 105 7.56 -5.94 -8.95
N GLU A 106 6.99 -5.11 -8.07
CA GLU A 106 7.42 -3.71 -7.97
C GLU A 106 8.83 -3.58 -7.36
N ILE A 107 9.16 -4.36 -6.34
CA ILE A 107 10.53 -4.38 -5.79
C ILE A 107 11.53 -4.81 -6.87
N GLN A 108 11.24 -5.88 -7.62
CA GLN A 108 12.08 -6.34 -8.72
C GLN A 108 12.22 -5.28 -9.81
N PHE A 109 11.14 -4.57 -10.13
CA PHE A 109 11.12 -3.47 -11.08
C PHE A 109 12.07 -2.33 -10.65
N ILE A 110 11.96 -1.87 -9.40
CA ILE A 110 12.79 -0.79 -8.86
C ILE A 110 14.26 -1.21 -8.75
N GLN A 111 14.55 -2.42 -8.26
CA GLN A 111 15.92 -2.95 -8.20
C GLN A 111 16.52 -3.13 -9.61
N GLY A 112 15.70 -3.55 -10.59
CA GLY A 112 16.07 -3.63 -12.00
C GLY A 112 16.44 -2.26 -12.58
N LEU A 113 15.64 -1.23 -12.30
CA LEU A 113 15.93 0.16 -12.70
C LEU A 113 17.20 0.70 -12.04
N ASN A 114 17.41 0.44 -10.74
CA ASN A 114 18.64 0.81 -10.04
C ASN A 114 19.87 0.19 -10.71
N LYS A 115 19.80 -1.09 -11.05
CA LYS A 115 20.86 -1.78 -11.78
C LYS A 115 21.10 -1.19 -13.17
N SER A 116 20.05 -0.92 -13.95
CA SER A 116 20.20 -0.50 -15.36
C SER A 116 20.59 0.97 -15.52
N THR A 117 20.25 1.82 -14.56
CA THR A 117 20.52 3.27 -14.61
C THR A 117 21.69 3.69 -13.73
N GLY A 118 22.20 2.81 -12.86
CA GLY A 118 23.25 3.13 -11.88
C GLY A 118 22.78 4.01 -10.71
N LYS A 119 21.48 4.31 -10.62
CA LYS A 119 20.90 5.00 -9.45
C LYS A 119 20.63 4.00 -8.32
N ASN A 120 20.24 4.54 -7.17
CA ASN A 120 19.83 3.77 -6.00
C ASN A 120 18.59 4.43 -5.37
N VAL A 121 17.42 4.26 -6.01
CA VAL A 121 16.12 4.76 -5.54
C VAL A 121 15.54 3.77 -4.52
N GLY A 122 15.00 4.28 -3.43
CA GLY A 122 14.41 3.50 -2.33
C GLY A 122 12.94 3.16 -2.53
N ILE A 123 12.41 2.37 -1.59
CA ILE A 123 10.98 2.05 -1.49
C ILE A 123 10.37 2.64 -0.21
N TYR A 124 9.09 3.00 -0.26
CA TYR A 124 8.35 3.58 0.87
C TYR A 124 7.03 2.84 1.07
N PRO A 125 7.06 1.55 1.48
CA PRO A 125 5.86 0.73 1.58
C PRO A 125 4.98 1.13 2.76
N GLU A 126 3.68 1.25 2.53
CA GLU A 126 2.61 1.36 3.52
C GLU A 126 1.88 0.03 3.69
N ILE A 127 1.74 -0.43 4.93
CA ILE A 127 0.83 -1.54 5.26
C ILE A 127 -0.57 -0.96 5.48
N LYS A 128 -1.50 -1.20 4.54
CA LYS A 128 -2.88 -0.68 4.65
C LYS A 128 -3.71 -1.47 5.65
N LYS A 129 -4.36 -0.75 6.56
CA LYS A 129 -5.41 -1.25 7.47
C LYS A 129 -5.09 -2.64 8.06
N PRO A 130 -3.97 -2.83 8.76
CA PRO A 130 -3.55 -4.15 9.27
C PRO A 130 -4.54 -4.72 10.29
N PHE A 131 -5.17 -3.89 11.11
CA PHE A 131 -6.27 -4.31 11.99
C PHE A 131 -7.44 -4.94 11.21
N TRP A 132 -7.88 -4.31 10.12
CA TRP A 132 -8.94 -4.86 9.26
C TRP A 132 -8.51 -6.18 8.62
N HIS A 133 -7.27 -6.29 8.13
CA HIS A 133 -6.75 -7.54 7.57
C HIS A 133 -6.74 -8.68 8.60
N LYS A 134 -6.41 -8.39 9.87
CA LYS A 134 -6.50 -9.38 10.97
C LYS A 134 -7.93 -9.84 11.19
N GLN A 135 -8.92 -8.95 11.09
CA GLN A 135 -10.34 -9.33 11.14
C GLN A 135 -10.75 -10.21 9.96
N GLN A 136 -10.08 -10.10 8.80
CA GLN A 136 -10.23 -11.01 7.66
C GLN A 136 -9.42 -12.32 7.81
N GLY A 137 -8.77 -12.56 8.96
CA GLY A 137 -7.94 -13.74 9.21
C GLY A 137 -6.56 -13.70 8.54
N LYS A 138 -6.05 -12.52 8.20
CA LYS A 138 -4.79 -12.33 7.47
C LYS A 138 -3.79 -11.47 8.26
N ASP A 139 -2.52 -11.88 8.28
CA ASP A 139 -1.43 -11.15 8.92
C ASP A 139 -0.55 -10.45 7.87
N ILE A 140 -1.03 -9.30 7.38
CA ILE A 140 -0.37 -8.54 6.32
C ILE A 140 1.05 -8.10 6.70
N SER A 141 1.26 -7.60 7.92
CA SER A 141 2.55 -7.10 8.36
C SER A 141 3.61 -8.20 8.34
N LYS A 142 3.28 -9.41 8.81
CA LYS A 142 4.19 -10.54 8.77
C LYS A 142 4.58 -10.90 7.35
N ILE A 143 3.60 -11.02 6.44
CA ILE A 143 3.85 -11.37 5.03
C ILE A 143 4.71 -10.31 4.35
N VAL A 144 4.40 -9.03 4.56
CA VAL A 144 5.16 -7.92 3.98
C VAL A 144 6.61 -7.91 4.50
N ILE A 145 6.83 -8.06 5.81
CA ILE A 145 8.17 -8.10 6.39
C ILE A 145 8.99 -9.28 5.85
N GLU A 146 8.38 -10.46 5.68
CA GLU A 146 9.05 -11.61 5.07
C GLU A 146 9.53 -11.30 3.65
N ILE A 147 8.72 -10.62 2.83
CA ILE A 147 9.10 -10.17 1.49
C ILE A 147 10.19 -9.10 1.54
N LEU A 148 10.04 -8.06 2.37
CA LEU A 148 11.05 -7.01 2.51
C LEU A 148 12.41 -7.60 2.88
N ASN A 149 12.43 -8.53 3.83
CA ASN A 149 13.63 -9.26 4.23
C ASN A 149 14.20 -10.11 3.08
N LYS A 150 13.35 -10.80 2.32
CA LYS A 150 13.77 -11.60 1.14
C LYS A 150 14.51 -10.74 0.11
N TYR A 151 14.08 -9.50 -0.10
CA TYR A 151 14.68 -8.58 -1.08
C TYR A 151 15.78 -7.66 -0.51
N GLY A 152 16.16 -7.85 0.75
CA GLY A 152 17.30 -7.18 1.36
C GLY A 152 16.98 -5.91 2.16
N TYR A 153 15.71 -5.53 2.33
CA TYR A 153 15.31 -4.37 3.12
C TYR A 153 15.09 -4.75 4.59
N LYS A 154 16.18 -4.89 5.36
CA LYS A 154 16.17 -5.50 6.70
C LYS A 154 16.46 -4.52 7.83
N SER A 155 17.13 -3.41 7.53
CA SER A 155 17.81 -2.55 8.49
C SER A 155 17.65 -1.06 8.18
N LYS A 156 18.04 -0.20 9.12
CA LYS A 156 17.98 1.27 8.94
C LYS A 156 18.95 1.82 7.88
N GLU A 157 19.96 1.03 7.48
CA GLU A 157 20.89 1.42 6.42
C GLU A 157 20.29 1.21 5.02
N ASP A 158 19.27 0.35 4.91
CA ASP A 158 18.61 0.08 3.64
C ASP A 158 17.74 1.27 3.22
N LYS A 159 17.60 1.47 1.89
CA LYS A 159 16.75 2.54 1.34
C LYS A 159 15.26 2.18 1.40
N ILE A 160 14.76 2.12 2.63
CA ILE A 160 13.36 1.83 2.94
C ILE A 160 12.85 2.74 4.06
N TYR A 161 11.56 3.09 3.96
CA TYR A 161 10.74 3.56 5.06
C TYR A 161 9.43 2.76 5.07
N LEU A 162 9.22 1.91 6.06
CA LEU A 162 7.99 1.14 6.21
C LEU A 162 7.01 1.95 7.05
N GLN A 163 5.82 2.23 6.52
CA GLN A 163 4.83 3.11 7.15
C GLN A 163 3.50 2.40 7.42
N THR A 164 2.77 2.91 8.42
CA THR A 164 1.42 2.47 8.77
C THR A 164 0.72 3.56 9.57
N PHE A 165 -0.60 3.64 9.40
CA PHE A 165 -1.51 4.45 10.23
C PHE A 165 -1.82 3.81 11.59
N ASP A 166 -1.57 2.51 11.75
CA ASP A 166 -1.93 1.74 12.93
C ASP A 166 -0.78 1.72 13.96
N PHE A 167 -0.93 2.46 15.07
CA PHE A 167 0.13 2.59 16.07
C PHE A 167 0.42 1.28 16.82
N ASP A 168 -0.62 0.50 17.13
CA ASP A 168 -0.45 -0.78 17.79
C ASP A 168 0.23 -1.79 16.87
N GLU A 169 -0.11 -1.78 15.58
CA GLU A 169 0.62 -2.58 14.60
C GLU A 169 2.07 -2.11 14.44
N LEU A 170 2.36 -0.81 14.46
CA LEU A 170 3.73 -0.29 14.43
C LEU A 170 4.55 -0.81 15.62
N LYS A 171 3.98 -0.79 16.83
CA LYS A 171 4.59 -1.38 18.03
C LYS A 171 4.85 -2.88 17.84
N ARG A 172 3.87 -3.62 17.31
CA ARG A 172 3.98 -5.06 17.03
C ARG A 172 5.09 -5.35 16.00
N ILE A 173 5.16 -4.60 14.92
CA ILE A 173 6.19 -4.74 13.89
C ILE A 173 7.58 -4.60 14.51
N ARG A 174 7.76 -3.61 15.38
CA ARG A 174 9.04 -3.38 16.05
C ARG A 174 9.36 -4.45 17.09
N LYS A 175 8.42 -4.77 17.99
CA LYS A 175 8.67 -5.58 19.20
C LYS A 175 8.51 -7.08 18.97
N GLU A 176 7.49 -7.49 18.22
CA GLU A 176 7.13 -8.90 18.07
C GLU A 176 7.63 -9.49 16.75
N LEU A 177 7.44 -8.78 15.64
CA LEU A 177 7.93 -9.21 14.33
C LEU A 177 9.42 -8.90 14.13
N GLY A 178 9.99 -8.08 15.01
CA GLY A 178 11.43 -7.83 15.10
C GLY A 178 12.01 -7.10 13.88
N TYR A 179 11.19 -6.36 13.12
CA TYR A 179 11.70 -5.60 11.98
C TYR A 179 12.70 -4.54 12.43
N GLN A 180 13.86 -4.47 11.78
CA GLN A 180 14.96 -3.55 12.14
C GLN A 180 15.12 -2.38 11.17
N GLY A 181 14.30 -2.31 10.11
CA GLY A 181 14.26 -1.16 9.21
C GLY A 181 13.65 0.09 9.83
N LYS A 182 13.64 1.18 9.06
CA LYS A 182 13.02 2.44 9.47
C LYS A 182 11.50 2.28 9.46
N LEU A 183 10.86 2.65 10.58
CA LEU A 183 9.40 2.71 10.70
C LEU A 183 8.92 4.14 10.70
N ILE A 184 7.78 4.40 10.08
CA ILE A 184 7.14 5.72 10.04
C ILE A 184 5.70 5.57 10.53
N MET A 185 5.32 6.43 11.48
CA MET A 185 3.94 6.54 11.96
C MET A 185 3.21 7.55 11.08
N LEU A 186 2.22 7.09 10.32
CA LEU A 186 1.33 8.00 9.60
C LEU A 186 0.32 8.60 10.59
N VAL A 187 0.13 9.91 10.53
CA VAL A 187 -0.82 10.61 11.40
C VAL A 187 -1.98 11.08 10.56
N GLY A 188 -3.19 10.68 10.93
CA GLY A 188 -4.41 11.06 10.23
C GLY A 188 -5.41 11.77 11.13
N GLU A 189 -6.66 11.73 10.71
CA GLU A 189 -7.80 12.18 11.51
C GLU A 189 -8.63 10.99 12.00
N ASN A 190 -9.22 11.10 13.19
CA ASN A 190 -10.00 10.01 13.80
C ASN A 190 -11.22 9.62 12.95
N ASP A 191 -11.80 10.56 12.20
CA ASP A 191 -12.96 10.30 11.33
C ASP A 191 -12.61 9.59 10.02
N TRP A 192 -11.33 9.51 9.65
CA TRP A 192 -10.88 8.73 8.49
C TRP A 192 -11.02 7.22 8.71
N ASN A 193 -11.09 6.76 9.96
CA ASN A 193 -11.19 5.34 10.33
C ASN A 193 -10.08 4.48 9.67
N GLU A 194 -8.83 4.98 9.65
CA GLU A 194 -7.70 4.25 9.07
C GLU A 194 -7.25 3.06 9.94
N ALA A 195 -7.30 3.23 11.26
CA ALA A 195 -6.88 2.24 12.24
C ALA A 195 -7.62 2.50 13.57
N PRO A 196 -7.64 1.55 14.52
CA PRO A 196 -8.10 1.79 15.89
C PRO A 196 -7.05 2.60 16.69
N THR A 197 -6.56 3.69 16.11
CA THR A 197 -5.56 4.60 16.70
C THR A 197 -6.25 5.94 16.98
N ASP A 198 -6.04 6.48 18.18
CA ASP A 198 -6.48 7.83 18.51
C ASP A 198 -5.44 8.85 18.04
N TYR A 199 -5.67 9.46 16.89
CA TYR A 199 -4.75 10.43 16.32
C TYR A 199 -4.69 11.75 17.08
N GLU A 200 -5.72 12.10 17.86
CA GLU A 200 -5.64 13.27 18.74
C GLU A 200 -4.66 13.03 19.88
N TYR A 201 -4.63 11.81 20.43
CA TYR A 201 -3.55 11.40 21.33
C TYR A 201 -2.20 11.41 20.61
N ILE A 202 -2.08 10.83 19.42
CA ILE A 202 -0.81 10.83 18.67
C ILE A 202 -0.29 12.24 18.43
N LYS A 203 -1.15 13.23 18.17
CA LYS A 203 -0.78 14.65 17.98
C LYS A 203 -0.41 15.37 19.28
N SER A 204 -0.65 14.78 20.46
CA SER A 204 -0.26 15.34 21.75
C SER A 204 1.25 15.22 22.01
N GLU A 205 1.77 15.99 22.97
CA GLU A 205 3.18 15.90 23.38
C GLU A 205 3.51 14.50 23.91
N GLU A 206 2.63 13.93 24.73
CA GLU A 206 2.75 12.58 25.27
C GLU A 206 2.69 11.51 24.18
N GLY A 207 1.76 11.64 23.23
CA GLY A 207 1.61 10.70 22.13
C GLY A 207 2.83 10.67 21.21
N ILE A 208 3.34 11.83 20.79
CA ILE A 208 4.58 11.89 19.99
C ILE A 208 5.78 11.34 20.77
N ALA A 209 5.89 11.61 22.08
CA ALA A 209 6.94 11.05 22.91
C ALA A 209 6.85 9.52 22.99
N GLU A 210 5.64 8.94 22.99
CA GLU A 210 5.46 7.49 22.91
C GLU A 210 5.81 6.95 21.52
N VAL A 211 5.35 7.60 20.44
CA VAL A 211 5.65 7.21 19.05
C VAL A 211 7.15 7.13 18.81
N ALA A 212 7.93 8.09 19.33
CA ALA A 212 9.38 8.14 19.19
C ALA A 212 10.12 6.93 19.78
N GLN A 213 9.48 6.13 20.64
CA GLN A 213 10.07 4.89 21.18
C GLN A 213 10.07 3.73 20.16
N TYR A 214 9.22 3.81 19.13
CA TYR A 214 8.97 2.71 18.18
C TYR A 214 9.22 3.09 16.73
N SER A 215 8.97 4.36 16.41
CA SER A 215 9.04 4.93 15.08
C SER A 215 10.33 5.73 14.88
N ASP A 216 10.83 5.73 13.64
CA ASP A 216 11.98 6.52 13.20
C ASP A 216 11.58 7.86 12.57
N GLY A 217 10.28 8.09 12.41
CA GLY A 217 9.71 9.34 11.89
C GLY A 217 8.19 9.34 11.90
N ILE A 218 7.62 10.44 11.42
CA ILE A 218 6.17 10.61 11.24
C ILE A 218 5.88 11.06 9.82
N GLY A 219 4.72 10.66 9.29
CA GLY A 219 4.14 11.21 8.06
C GLY A 219 2.79 11.83 8.40
N PRO A 220 2.75 13.14 8.71
CA PRO A 220 1.55 13.85 9.11
C PRO A 220 0.70 14.35 7.94
#